data_AF-A0A800BUF5-F1
#
_entry.id   AF-A0A800BUF5-F1
#
_cell.length_a   1.000
_cell.length_b   1.000
_cell.length_c   1.000
_cell.angle_alpha   90.00
_cell.angle_beta   90.00
_cell.angle_gamma   90.00
#
_symmetry.space_group_name_H-M   'P 1'
#
loop_
_entity.id
_entity.type
_entity.pdbx_description
1 polymer ?
#
loop_
_entity_poly.entity_id
_entity_poly.type
_entity_poly.pdbx_seq_one_letter_code
_entity_poly.pdbx_strand_id
1 'polypeptide(L)' 'MELDKRLLEILVCPACKVKVKVRVEPEGEGKEKGKDEGEGEELWLICPRCGRRYPVRDGIPVML' A
#
# COMPACT_ATOMS: atom_id res chain seq x y z
N MET A 1 6.38 -6.72 -6.56
CA MET A 1 5.00 -7.29 -6.48
C MET A 1 4.05 -6.33 -7.17
N GLU A 2 3.15 -6.81 -8.04
CA GLU A 2 2.16 -5.95 -8.70
C GLU A 2 0.73 -6.31 -8.25
N LEU A 3 -0.08 -5.29 -7.95
CA LEU A 3 -1.51 -5.47 -7.65
C LEU A 3 -2.30 -5.53 -8.97
N ASP A 4 -3.24 -6.47 -9.10
CA ASP A 4 -4.10 -6.57 -10.28
C ASP A 4 -4.86 -5.26 -10.53
N LYS A 5 -4.78 -4.74 -11.77
CA LYS A 5 -5.41 -3.48 -12.20
C LYS A 5 -6.94 -3.50 -12.02
N ARG A 6 -7.59 -4.64 -12.20
CA ARG A 6 -9.04 -4.82 -12.02
C ARG A 6 -9.41 -4.74 -10.54
N LEU A 7 -8.55 -5.22 -9.65
CA LEU A 7 -8.74 -5.08 -8.21
C LEU A 7 -8.61 -3.60 -7.81
N LEU A 8 -7.60 -2.89 -8.33
CA LEU A 8 -7.41 -1.46 -8.07
C LEU A 8 -8.60 -0.58 -8.50
N GLU A 9 -9.39 -1.02 -9.49
CA GLU A 9 -10.59 -0.30 -9.92
C GLU A 9 -11.72 -0.33 -8.90
N ILE A 10 -11.82 -1.40 -8.10
CA ILE A 10 -12.89 -1.61 -7.12
C ILE A 10 -12.49 -1.22 -5.69
N LEU A 11 -11.19 -1.07 -5.40
CA LEU A 11 -10.74 -0.74 -4.06
C LEU A 11 -11.13 0.68 -3.63
N VAL A 12 -11.76 0.76 -2.46
CA VAL A 12 -12.20 2.00 -1.82
C VAL A 12 -11.75 2.05 -0.36
N CYS A 13 -11.59 3.25 0.17
CA CYS A 13 -11.24 3.47 1.57
C CYS A 13 -12.37 2.96 2.49
N PRO A 14 -12.11 2.08 3.47
CA PRO A 14 -13.13 1.56 4.38
C PRO A 14 -13.85 2.66 5.18
N ALA A 15 -13.14 3.73 5.54
CA ALA A 15 -13.67 4.84 6.34
C ALA A 15 -14.53 5.82 5.53
N CYS A 16 -14.17 6.10 4.27
CA CYS A 16 -14.77 7.22 3.51
C CYS A 16 -15.47 6.79 2.22
N LYS A 17 -15.33 5.52 1.82
CA LYS A 17 -15.86 4.92 0.59
C LYS A 17 -15.42 5.62 -0.70
N VAL A 18 -14.24 6.26 -0.68
CA VAL A 18 -13.63 6.92 -1.84
C VAL A 18 -12.50 6.05 -2.40
N LYS A 19 -12.29 6.08 -3.72
CA LYS A 19 -11.24 5.35 -4.43
C LYS A 19 -9.85 5.65 -3.85
N VAL A 20 -9.07 4.60 -3.60
CA VAL A 20 -7.69 4.69 -3.11
C VAL A 20 -6.69 4.74 -4.28
N LYS A 21 -5.48 5.25 -4.02
CA LYS A 21 -4.38 5.31 -4.99
C LYS A 21 -3.20 4.47 -4.49
N VAL A 22 -2.52 3.77 -5.40
CA VAL A 22 -1.30 3.03 -5.09
C VAL A 22 -0.13 4.01 -5.01
N ARG A 23 0.77 3.78 -4.05
CA ARG A 23 2.08 4.39 -3.97
C ARG A 23 3.10 3.28 -3.73
N VAL A 24 4.19 3.33 -4.48
CA VAL A 24 5.34 2.44 -4.31
C VAL A 24 6.45 3.27 -3.68
N GLU A 25 7.00 2.80 -2.58
CA GLU A 25 8.11 3.44 -1.88
C GLU A 25 9.33 2.52 -1.93
N PRO A 26 10.51 3.00 -2.32
CA PRO A 26 11.73 2.21 -2.25
C PRO A 26 12.08 1.98 -0.76
N GLU A 27 12.43 0.75 -0.40
CA GLU A 27 12.94 0.44 0.94
C GLU A 27 14.20 1.28 1.23
N GLY A 28 14.08 2.31 2.08
CA GLY A 28 15.22 3.18 2.39
C GLY A 28 14.88 4.53 3.04
N GLU A 29 13.63 5.00 2.96
CA GLU A 29 13.21 6.29 3.52
C GLU A 29 12.38 6.15 4.82
N GLY A 30 12.88 5.40 5.81
CA GLY A 30 12.30 5.48 7.16
C GLY A 30 12.41 4.24 8.04
N LYS A 31 13.42 4.27 8.93
CA LYS A 31 13.59 3.46 10.16
C LYS A 31 14.21 2.07 10.01
N GLU A 32 14.89 1.69 11.08
CA GLU A 32 15.96 0.68 11.22
C GLU A 32 15.73 -0.66 10.50
N LYS A 33 16.70 -0.98 9.65
CA LYS A 33 16.88 -2.26 8.96
C LYS A 33 17.09 -3.40 9.96
N GLY A 34 16.14 -4.32 10.04
CA GLY A 34 16.44 -5.72 10.39
C GLY A 34 17.02 -6.40 9.16
N LYS A 35 18.23 -6.96 9.28
CA LYS A 35 18.89 -7.75 8.23
C LYS A 35 18.13 -9.06 8.05
N ASP A 36 17.33 -9.19 7.01
CA ASP A 36 17.18 -10.43 6.25
C ASP A 36 16.70 -10.04 4.84
N GLU A 37 17.34 -10.63 3.84
CA GLU A 37 17.58 -10.06 2.51
C GLU A 37 16.37 -10.13 1.58
N GLY A 38 15.96 -8.98 1.03
CA GLY A 38 15.10 -8.89 -0.13
C GLY A 38 15.18 -7.47 -0.71
N GLU A 39 15.34 -7.35 -2.03
CA GLU A 39 15.13 -6.08 -2.74
C GLU A 39 13.61 -5.86 -2.81
N GLY A 40 13.03 -5.29 -1.75
CA GLY A 40 11.60 -5.06 -1.62
C GLY A 40 11.19 -3.66 -2.07
N GLU A 41 10.08 -3.58 -2.78
CA GLU A 41 9.33 -2.34 -2.97
C GLU A 41 8.15 -2.37 -1.98
N GLU A 42 8.04 -1.37 -1.10
CA GLU A 42 6.89 -1.28 -0.19
C GLU A 42 5.70 -0.66 -0.92
N LEU A 43 4.58 -1.38 -0.94
CA LEU A 43 3.38 -0.94 -1.63
C LEU A 43 2.31 -0.47 -0.64
N TRP A 44 1.76 0.72 -0.90
CA TRP A 44 0.80 1.39 -0.04
C TRP A 44 -0.44 1.82 -0.81
N LEU A 45 -1.62 1.72 -0.18
CA LEU A 45 -2.85 2.33 -0.68
C LEU A 45 -3.18 3.58 0.13
N ILE A 46 -3.34 4.71 -0.56
CA ILE A 46 -3.57 6.01 0.06
C ILE A 46 -4.95 6.52 -0.32
N CYS A 47 -5.74 6.92 0.67
CA CYS A 47 -7.00 7.61 0.45
C CYS A 47 -6.75 9.11 0.20
N PRO A 48 -7.08 9.67 -0.98
CA PRO A 48 -6.86 11.09 -1.26
C PRO A 48 -7.80 12.02 -0.46
N ARG A 49 -8.88 11.49 0.12
CA ARG A 49 -9.86 12.26 0.90
C ARG A 49 -9.48 12.41 2.37
N CYS A 50 -9.09 11.31 3.03
CA CYS A 50 -8.81 11.32 4.48
C CYS A 50 -7.34 11.09 4.84
N GLY A 51 -6.47 10.85 3.86
CA GLY A 51 -5.03 10.67 4.08
C GLY A 51 -4.62 9.35 4.72
N ARG A 52 -5.57 8.45 5.07
CA ARG A 52 -5.25 7.12 5.59
C ARG A 52 -4.40 6.33 4.59
N ARG A 53 -3.42 5.61 5.11
CA ARG A 53 -2.49 4.76 4.38
C ARG A 53 -2.68 3.33 4.84
N TYR A 54 -2.86 2.42 3.89
CA TYR A 54 -3.06 1.00 4.13
C TYR A 54 -1.88 0.25 3.52
N PRO A 55 -1.06 -0.46 4.30
CA PRO A 55 0.07 -1.21 3.77
C PRO A 55 -0.43 -2.42 2.97
N VAL A 56 0.30 -2.79 1.93
CA VAL A 56 0.09 -4.05 1.21
C VAL A 56 1.19 -5.01 1.60
N ARG A 57 0.82 -6.15 2.21
CA ARG A 57 1.73 -7.19 2.67
C ARG A 57 1.41 -8.47 1.94
N ASP A 58 2.41 -9.13 1.37
CA ASP A 58 2.22 -10.36 0.59
C ASP A 58 1.19 -10.22 -0.54
N GLY A 59 1.10 -9.03 -1.15
CA GLY A 59 0.10 -8.70 -2.18
C GLY A 59 -1.32 -8.47 -1.64
N ILE A 60 -1.53 -8.48 -0.32
CA ILE A 60 -2.82 -8.30 0.34
C ILE A 60 -2.91 -6.91 0.98
N PRO A 61 -3.87 -6.06 0.58
CA PRO A 61 -4.14 -4.79 1.26
C PRO A 61 -4.67 -4.97 2.69
N VAL A 62 -3.96 -4.42 3.68
CA VAL A 62 -4.38 -4.42 5.08
C VAL A 62 -5.19 -3.16 5.38
N MET A 63 -6.52 -3.27 5.29
CA MET A 63 -7.47 -2.14 5.45
C MET A 63 -8.19 -2.12 6.81
N LEU A 64 -7.42 -2.24 7.90
CA LEU A 64 -7.91 -2.15 9.28
C LEU A 64 -7.83 -0.72 9.84
#